data_AF-A0A7Z9YA24-F1
#
_entry.id   AF-A0A7Z9YA24-F1
#
_cell.length_a   1.000
_cell.length_b   1.000
_cell.length_c   1.000
_cell.angle_alpha   90.00
_cell.angle_beta   90.00
_cell.angle_gamma   90.00
#
_symmetry.space_group_name_H-M   'P 1'
#
loop_
_entity.id
_entity.type
_entity.pdbx_description
1 polymer ?
#
loop_
_entity_poly.entity_id
_entity_poly.type
_entity_poly.pdbx_seq_one_letter_code
_entity_poly.pdbx_strand_id
1 'polypeptide(L)'
;MGKHLNLLRNLIEVALQQTELMFQAVEAEETKTLLHLLKSREAVLSRTDELMGGIGEVPTDITDKLGEMARLNQALLRRIQLKRNEITGMMRKNNIAGRMASKYEGGKGNGFPRFVDLNVG
;
A
#
# COMPACT_ATOMS: atom_id res chain seq x y z
N MET A 1 -15.30 19.90 -26.21
CA MET A 1 -15.92 19.23 -25.04
C MET A 1 -15.73 17.72 -25.05
N GLY A 2 -16.18 16.97 -26.07
CA GLY A 2 -16.12 15.49 -26.09
C GLY A 2 -14.73 14.84 -25.91
N LYS A 3 -13.65 15.44 -26.44
CA LYS A 3 -12.28 14.90 -26.26
C LYS A 3 -11.79 14.95 -24.81
N HIS A 4 -12.12 16.01 -24.07
CA HIS A 4 -11.74 16.14 -22.65
C HIS A 4 -12.49 15.14 -21.77
N LEU A 5 -13.78 14.91 -22.06
CA LEU A 5 -14.58 13.90 -21.36
C LEU A 5 -14.08 12.48 -21.62
N ASN A 6 -13.71 12.15 -22.85
CA ASN A 6 -13.14 10.84 -23.16
C ASN A 6 -11.78 10.63 -22.49
N LEU A 7 -10.94 11.67 -22.47
CA LEU A 7 -9.67 11.60 -21.74
C LEU A 7 -9.89 11.42 -20.23
N LEU A 8 -10.86 12.14 -19.65
CA LEU A 8 -11.22 12.01 -18.24
C LEU A 8 -11.69 10.58 -17.90
N ARG A 9 -12.54 9.98 -18.73
CA ARG A 9 -12.97 8.58 -18.58
C ARG A 9 -11.79 7.62 -18.59
N ASN A 10 -10.89 7.77 -19.57
CA ASN A 10 -9.71 6.92 -19.67
C ASN A 10 -8.80 7.05 -18.44
N LEU A 11 -8.60 8.26 -17.92
CA LEU A 11 -7.77 8.48 -16.73
C LEU A 11 -8.39 7.85 -15.48
N ILE A 12 -9.71 7.95 -15.32
CA ILE A 12 -10.42 7.30 -14.22
C ILE A 12 -10.32 5.78 -14.32
N GLU A 13 -10.46 5.21 -15.52
CA GLU A 13 -10.28 3.76 -15.74
C GLU A 13 -8.87 3.29 -15.43
N VAL A 14 -7.85 4.05 -15.85
CA VAL A 14 -6.45 3.77 -15.48
C VAL A 14 -6.28 3.83 -13.96
N ALA A 15 -6.87 4.81 -13.29
CA ALA A 15 -6.78 4.93 -11.82
C ALA A 15 -7.47 3.75 -11.10
N LEU A 16 -8.59 3.25 -11.62
CA LEU A 16 -9.28 2.06 -11.11
C LEU A 16 -8.39 0.82 -11.26
N GLN A 17 -7.87 0.56 -12.46
CA GLN A 17 -6.95 -0.55 -12.73
C GLN A 17 -5.70 -0.50 -11.85
N GLN A 18 -5.10 0.69 -11.68
CA GLN A 18 -3.98 0.88 -10.76
C GLN A 18 -4.35 0.53 -9.32
N THR A 19 -5.59 0.76 -8.89
CA THR A 19 -6.03 0.38 -7.54
C THR A 19 -6.06 -1.13 -7.37
N GLU A 20 -6.57 -1.85 -8.36
CA GLU A 20 -6.62 -3.32 -8.36
C GLU A 20 -5.20 -3.91 -8.33
N LEU A 21 -4.29 -3.39 -9.14
CA LEU A 21 -2.88 -3.79 -9.12
C LEU A 21 -2.23 -3.50 -7.76
N MET A 22 -2.59 -2.40 -7.10
CA MET A 22 -2.09 -2.11 -5.74
C MET A 22 -2.65 -3.09 -4.72
N PHE A 23 -3.89 -3.55 -4.84
CA PHE A 23 -4.42 -4.61 -3.98
C PHE A 23 -3.61 -5.89 -4.13
N GLN A 24 -3.35 -6.31 -5.37
CA GLN A 24 -2.53 -7.49 -5.66
C GLN A 24 -1.12 -7.34 -5.09
N ALA A 25 -0.49 -6.17 -5.26
CA ALA A 25 0.83 -5.90 -4.70
C ALA A 25 0.86 -5.94 -3.16
N VAL A 26 -0.21 -5.48 -2.49
CA VAL A 26 -0.33 -5.58 -1.02
C VAL A 26 -0.50 -7.03 -0.57
N GLU A 27 -1.29 -7.83 -1.31
CA GLU A 27 -1.50 -9.26 -1.02
C GLU A 27 -0.24 -10.10 -1.25
N ALA A 28 0.48 -9.83 -2.33
CA ALA A 28 1.74 -10.49 -2.69
C ALA A 28 2.96 -9.94 -1.93
N GLU A 29 2.77 -8.95 -1.04
CA GLU A 29 3.82 -8.28 -0.27
C GLU A 29 4.91 -7.60 -1.14
N GLU A 30 4.55 -7.26 -2.37
CA GLU A 30 5.43 -6.61 -3.36
C GLU A 30 5.57 -5.11 -3.12
N THR A 31 6.32 -4.75 -2.08
CA THR A 31 6.46 -3.36 -1.64
C THR A 31 7.01 -2.43 -2.74
N LYS A 32 7.93 -2.92 -3.59
CA LYS A 32 8.48 -2.12 -4.71
C LYS A 32 7.42 -1.82 -5.77
N THR A 33 6.62 -2.82 -6.15
CA THR A 33 5.52 -2.68 -7.10
C THR A 33 4.48 -1.71 -6.56
N LEU A 34 4.08 -1.86 -5.29
CA LEU A 34 3.15 -0.95 -4.63
C LEU A 34 3.63 0.51 -4.65
N LEU A 35 4.90 0.75 -4.31
CA LEU A 35 5.48 2.10 -4.32
C LEU A 35 5.54 2.71 -5.71
N HIS A 36 5.88 1.91 -6.73
CA HIS A 36 5.87 2.36 -8.12
C HIS A 36 4.47 2.77 -8.56
N LEU A 37 3.47 1.92 -8.27
CA LEU A 37 2.07 2.18 -8.59
C LEU A 37 1.55 3.44 -7.90
N LEU A 38 1.82 3.64 -6.61
CA LEU A 38 1.43 4.84 -5.86
C LEU A 38 1.99 6.12 -6.49
N LYS A 39 3.28 6.13 -6.87
CA LYS A 39 3.91 7.27 -7.54
C LYS A 39 3.31 7.54 -8.91
N SER A 40 3.09 6.49 -9.71
CA SER A 40 2.49 6.64 -11.04
C SER A 40 1.05 7.18 -10.97
N ARG A 41 0.34 6.84 -9.90
CA ARG A 41 -1.05 7.24 -9.69
C ARG A 41 -1.21 8.71 -9.33
N GLU A 42 -0.23 9.29 -8.64
CA GLU A 42 -0.23 10.73 -8.34
C GLU A 42 -0.41 11.57 -9.62
N ALA A 43 0.37 11.27 -10.66
CA ALA A 43 0.28 11.96 -11.95
C ALA A 43 -1.11 11.79 -12.62
N VAL A 44 -1.69 10.59 -12.54
CA VAL A 44 -3.03 10.31 -13.10
C VAL A 44 -4.10 11.11 -12.37
N LEU A 45 -4.04 11.18 -11.04
CA LEU A 45 -5.01 11.92 -10.23
C LEU A 45 -4.88 13.43 -10.42
N SER A 46 -3.66 13.98 -10.46
CA SER A 46 -3.44 15.40 -10.76
C SER A 46 -4.02 15.77 -12.12
N ARG A 47 -3.81 14.93 -13.15
CA ARG A 47 -4.36 15.20 -14.47
C ARG A 47 -5.89 15.07 -14.52
N THR A 48 -6.45 14.16 -13.74
CA THR A 48 -7.91 14.00 -13.58
C THR A 48 -8.51 15.26 -12.98
N ASP A 49 -7.90 15.79 -11.91
CA ASP A 49 -8.34 17.01 -11.22
C ASP A 49 -8.30 18.25 -12.13
N GLU A 50 -7.20 18.45 -12.86
CA GLU A 50 -7.06 19.52 -13.85
C GLU A 50 -8.18 19.48 -14.90
N LEU A 51 -8.51 18.29 -15.40
CA LEU A 51 -9.55 18.13 -16.42
C LEU A 51 -10.95 18.37 -15.85
N MET A 52 -11.22 17.94 -14.62
CA MET A 52 -12.50 18.22 -13.95
C MET A 52 -12.72 19.71 -13.74
N GLY A 53 -11.68 20.46 -13.34
CA GLY A 53 -11.78 21.92 -13.16
C GLY A 53 -12.13 22.68 -14.45
N GLY A 54 -11.86 22.10 -15.62
CA GLY A 54 -12.22 22.66 -16.93
C GLY A 54 -13.59 22.24 -17.47
N ILE A 55 -14.33 21.39 -16.75
CA ILE A 55 -15.63 20.85 -17.17
C ILE A 55 -16.74 21.54 -16.39
N GLY A 56 -17.63 22.24 -17.10
CA GLY A 56 -18.76 22.95 -16.47
C GLY A 56 -19.85 22.03 -15.90
N GLU A 57 -20.08 20.87 -16.52
CA GLU A 57 -21.03 19.87 -16.04
C GLU A 57 -20.43 18.47 -16.20
N VAL A 58 -20.29 17.76 -15.07
CA VAL A 58 -19.71 16.42 -15.03
C VAL A 58 -20.83 15.39 -15.25
N PRO A 59 -20.73 14.55 -16.30
CA PRO A 59 -21.70 13.49 -16.55
C PRO A 59 -21.84 12.52 -15.37
N THR A 60 -23.04 11.97 -15.16
CA THR A 60 -23.34 11.03 -14.07
C THR A 60 -22.44 9.80 -14.07
N ASP A 61 -22.13 9.24 -15.26
CA ASP A 61 -21.26 8.07 -15.38
C ASP A 61 -19.84 8.31 -14.86
N ILE A 62 -19.35 9.55 -15.00
CA ILE A 62 -18.05 9.96 -14.47
C ILE A 62 -18.13 10.09 -12.94
N THR A 63 -19.19 10.73 -12.43
CA THR A 63 -19.43 10.85 -10.99
C THR A 63 -19.53 9.49 -10.30
N ASP A 64 -20.21 8.53 -10.92
CA ASP A 64 -20.33 7.16 -10.40
C ASP A 64 -18.97 6.45 -10.34
N LYS A 65 -18.16 6.53 -11.40
CA LYS A 65 -16.80 5.96 -11.43
C LYS A 65 -15.87 6.61 -10.39
N LEU A 66 -16.00 7.93 -10.16
CA LEU A 66 -15.26 8.62 -9.10
C LEU A 66 -15.67 8.13 -7.70
N GLY A 67 -16.97 7.90 -7.50
CA GLY A 67 -17.50 7.30 -6.28
C GLY A 67 -16.97 5.89 -6.03
N GLU A 68 -16.91 5.06 -7.06
CA GLU A 68 -16.29 3.73 -7.01
C GLU A 68 -14.80 3.82 -6.65
N MET A 69 -14.06 4.69 -7.32
CA MET A 69 -12.64 4.92 -7.06
C MET A 69 -12.40 5.33 -5.60
N ALA A 70 -13.23 6.22 -5.05
CA ALA A 70 -13.13 6.64 -3.65
C ALA A 70 -13.32 5.47 -2.67
N ARG A 71 -14.30 4.57 -2.94
CA ARG A 71 -14.53 3.37 -2.13
C ARG A 71 -13.35 2.40 -2.19
N LEU A 72 -12.81 2.16 -3.38
CA LEU A 72 -11.64 1.29 -3.56
C LEU A 72 -10.40 1.86 -2.86
N ASN A 73 -10.21 3.18 -2.90
CA ASN A 73 -9.10 3.84 -2.20
C ASN A 73 -9.18 3.68 -0.68
N GLN A 74 -10.38 3.83 -0.10
CA GLN A 74 -10.56 3.56 1.33
C GLN A 74 -10.27 2.11 1.69
N ALA A 75 -10.68 1.17 0.85
CA ALA A 75 -10.38 -0.25 1.04
C ALA A 75 -8.87 -0.54 0.95
N LEU A 76 -8.16 0.06 -0.02
CA LEU A 76 -6.72 -0.06 -0.16
C LEU A 76 -5.99 0.50 1.06
N LEU A 77 -6.39 1.68 1.54
CA LEU A 77 -5.81 2.31 2.74
C LEU A 77 -5.96 1.42 3.97
N ARG A 78 -7.15 0.84 4.19
CA ARG A 78 -7.38 -0.11 5.29
C ARG A 78 -6.43 -1.30 5.19
N ARG A 79 -6.19 -1.81 3.99
CA ARG A 79 -5.31 -2.97 3.79
C ARG A 79 -3.84 -2.65 4.06
N ILE A 80 -3.37 -1.48 3.60
CA ILE A 80 -2.03 -0.98 3.91
C ILE A 80 -1.87 -0.77 5.43
N GLN A 81 -2.89 -0.27 6.11
CA GLN A 81 -2.87 -0.10 7.57
C GLN A 81 -2.75 -1.44 8.31
N LEU A 82 -3.45 -2.48 7.86
CA LEU A 82 -3.32 -3.82 8.44
C LEU A 82 -1.89 -4.36 8.28
N LYS A 83 -1.30 -4.26 7.08
CA LYS A 83 0.10 -4.65 6.84
C LYS A 83 1.09 -3.84 7.69
N ARG A 84 0.86 -2.54 7.85
CA ARG A 84 1.67 -1.70 8.76
C ARG A 84 1.62 -2.19 10.20
N ASN A 85 0.45 -2.59 10.69
CA ASN A 85 0.28 -3.09 12.05
C ASN A 85 1.00 -4.43 12.24
N GLU A 86 0.93 -5.33 11.25
CA GLU A 86 1.69 -6.59 11.24
C GLU A 86 3.20 -6.33 11.34
N ILE A 87 3.75 -5.45 10.49
CA ILE A 87 5.17 -5.06 10.52
C ILE A 87 5.55 -4.47 11.88
N THR A 88 4.73 -3.58 12.42
CA THR A 88 4.98 -2.96 13.73
C THR A 88 5.03 -4.02 14.84
N GLY A 89 4.13 -5.01 14.80
CA GLY A 89 4.14 -6.15 15.71
C GLY A 89 5.42 -6.99 15.61
N MET A 90 5.88 -7.28 14.39
CA MET A 90 7.13 -8.00 14.15
C MET A 90 8.35 -7.22 14.67
N MET A 91 8.43 -5.92 14.40
CA MET A 91 9.52 -5.07 14.87
C MET A 91 9.59 -4.99 16.41
N ARG A 92 8.43 -4.95 17.09
CA ARG A 92 8.40 -5.03 18.56
C ARG A 92 9.00 -6.34 19.07
N LYS A 93 8.69 -7.47 18.44
CA LYS A 93 9.27 -8.79 18.78
C LYS A 93 10.78 -8.82 18.52
N ASN A 94 11.24 -8.30 17.38
CA ASN A 94 12.67 -8.19 17.07
C ASN A 94 13.43 -7.33 18.09
N ASN A 95 12.83 -6.23 18.55
CA ASN A 95 13.43 -5.39 19.59
C ASN A 95 13.54 -6.12 20.94
N ILE A 96 12.58 -6.99 21.28
CA ILE A 96 12.67 -7.86 22.47
C ILE A 96 13.84 -8.84 22.31
N ALA A 97 13.95 -9.49 21.15
CA ALA A 97 15.05 -10.41 20.86
C ALA A 97 16.42 -9.72 20.95
N GLY A 98 16.55 -8.50 20.40
CA GLY A 98 17.77 -7.69 20.54
C GLY A 98 18.12 -7.38 21.99
N ARG A 99 17.14 -6.97 22.81
CA ARG A 99 17.36 -6.75 24.25
C ARG A 99 17.75 -8.03 24.99
N MET A 100 17.18 -9.17 24.63
CA MET A 100 17.58 -10.46 25.20
C MET A 100 19.04 -10.78 24.83
N ALA A 101 19.41 -10.67 23.55
CA ALA A 101 20.78 -10.89 23.08
C ALA A 101 21.78 -10.00 23.83
N SER A 102 21.51 -8.69 23.97
CA SER A 102 22.38 -7.77 24.72
C SER A 102 22.51 -8.13 26.21
N LYS A 103 21.46 -8.67 26.85
CA LYS A 103 21.54 -9.15 28.24
C LYS A 103 22.44 -10.39 28.38
N TYR A 104 22.44 -11.28 27.38
CA TYR A 104 23.30 -12.46 27.38
C TYR A 104 24.74 -12.14 26.95
N GLU A 105 24.96 -11.18 26.05
CA GLU A 105 26.30 -10.71 25.70
C GLU A 105 26.95 -9.89 26.82
N GLY A 106 26.19 -9.03 27.50
CA GLY A 106 26.62 -8.35 28.72
C GLY A 106 26.81 -9.29 29.92
N GLY A 107 26.50 -10.58 29.75
CA GLY A 107 26.64 -11.65 30.74
C GLY A 107 27.68 -12.73 30.41
N LYS A 108 28.53 -12.55 29.38
CA LYS A 108 29.69 -13.43 29.17
C LYS A 108 30.87 -13.01 30.07
N GLY A 109 31.29 -13.72 31.12
CA GLY A 109 30.69 -14.88 31.78
C GLY A 109 30.51 -16.13 30.92
N ASN A 110 31.55 -16.59 30.22
CA ASN A 110 31.71 -17.92 29.59
C ASN A 110 30.44 -18.80 29.45
N GLY A 111 29.67 -18.61 28.37
CA GLY A 111 28.56 -19.51 28.02
C GLY A 111 27.80 -19.02 26.81
N PHE A 112 28.22 -19.41 25.61
CA PHE A 112 27.38 -19.23 24.42
C PHE A 112 26.03 -19.95 24.62
N PRO A 113 24.87 -19.32 24.37
CA PRO A 113 23.63 -20.07 24.30
C PRO A 113 23.72 -21.02 23.09
N ARG A 114 23.64 -22.33 23.35
CA ARG A 114 23.36 -23.30 22.29
C ARG A 114 21.99 -22.90 21.73
N PHE A 115 21.95 -22.46 20.47
CA PHE A 115 20.70 -22.41 19.74
C PHE A 115 20.08 -23.81 19.85
N VAL A 116 18.93 -23.92 20.52
CA VAL A 116 18.18 -25.16 20.53
C VAL A 116 17.62 -25.28 19.13
N ASP A 117 18.15 -26.24 18.37
CA ASP A 117 17.64 -26.60 17.06
C ASP A 117 16.20 -27.09 17.27
N LEU A 118 15.21 -26.24 16.96
CA LEU A 118 13.81 -26.61 16.97
C LEU A 118 13.47 -27.33 15.65
N ASN A 119 14.20 -28.41 15.35
CA ASN A 119 13.70 -29.44 14.45
C ASN A 119 12.71 -30.28 15.23
N VAL A 120 11.47 -29.79 15.31
CA VAL A 120 10.32 -30.61 15.68
C VAL A 120 9.93 -31.36 14.41
N GLY A 121 10.11 -32.68 14.42
CA GLY A 121 9.89 -33.57 13.29
C GLY A 121 8.45 -33.75 12.88
#